data_AF-A0A7X3FIJ1-F1
#
_entry.id   AF-A0A7X3FIJ1-F1
#
_cell.length_a   1.000
_cell.length_b   1.000
_cell.length_c   1.000
_cell.angle_alpha   90.00
_cell.angle_beta   90.00
_cell.angle_gamma   90.00
#
_symmetry.space_group_name_H-M   'P 1'
#
loop_
_entity.id
_entity.type
_entity.pdbx_description
1 polymer ?
#
loop_
_entity_poly.entity_id
_entity_poly.type
_entity_poly.pdbx_seq_one_letter_code
_entity_poly.pdbx_strand_id
1 'polypeptide(L)' 'MGNRYAYDAEQVLIVHLQNDILVENVHSDLDIETYLDRFQNDAKQVELISLGEFNERLDDMLLHY' A
#
# COMPACT_ATOMS: atom_id res chain seq x y z
N MET A 1 13.41 5.67 -30.37
CA MET A 1 13.07 6.55 -29.22
C MET A 1 11.58 6.41 -28.97
N GLY A 2 11.21 6.01 -27.76
CA GLY A 2 9.82 5.79 -27.36
C GLY A 2 9.81 4.94 -26.10
N ASN A 3 10.17 5.55 -24.96
CA ASN A 3 10.05 4.94 -23.64
C ASN A 3 8.58 4.57 -23.45
N ARG A 4 8.27 3.29 -23.65
CA ARG A 4 7.02 2.69 -23.21
C ARG A 4 7.07 2.74 -21.70
N TYR A 5 6.33 3.71 -21.16
CA TYR A 5 5.99 3.88 -19.76
C TYR A 5 6.16 2.59 -18.96
N ALA A 6 7.26 2.53 -18.21
CA ALA A 6 7.25 1.81 -16.96
C ALA A 6 6.20 2.50 -16.09
N TYR A 7 4.93 2.14 -16.28
CA TYR A 7 4.02 2.02 -15.16
C TYR A 7 4.59 0.88 -14.33
N ASP A 8 5.70 1.17 -13.63
CA ASP A 8 6.03 0.56 -12.35
C ASP A 8 4.68 0.53 -11.63
N ALA A 9 4.15 -0.66 -11.38
CA ALA A 9 2.86 -0.79 -10.73
C ALA A 9 3.03 -0.24 -9.31
N GLU A 10 2.75 1.06 -9.14
CA GLU A 10 2.78 1.73 -7.85
C GLU A 10 1.72 1.04 -6.99
N GLN A 11 2.21 0.24 -6.05
CA GLN A 11 1.40 -0.47 -5.10
C GLN A 11 1.44 0.29 -3.79
N VAL A 12 0.34 0.21 -3.06
CA VAL A 12 0.18 0.83 -1.75
C VAL A 12 0.13 -0.30 -0.74
N LEU A 13 1.08 -0.28 0.17
CA LEU A 13 1.10 -1.14 1.35
C LEU A 13 0.35 -0.43 2.47
N ILE A 14 -0.69 -1.08 2.98
CA ILE A 14 -1.45 -0.63 4.14
C ILE A 14 -1.21 -1.65 5.26
N VAL A 15 -0.61 -1.19 6.35
CA VAL A 15 -0.35 -1.99 7.55
C VAL A 15 -1.26 -1.50 8.66
N HIS A 16 -2.19 -2.35 9.08
CA HIS A 16 -3.06 -2.10 10.22
C HIS A 16 -2.35 -2.54 11.50
N LEU A 17 -2.01 -1.56 12.33
CA LEU A 17 -1.43 -1.77 13.66
C LEU A 17 -2.56 -1.82 14.71
N GLN A 18 -2.21 -1.99 15.98
CA GLN A 18 -3.22 -2.11 17.03
C GLN A 18 -4.15 -0.90 17.14
N ASN A 19 -3.60 0.31 17.00
CA ASN A 19 -4.28 1.61 17.17
C ASN A 19 -3.98 2.60 16.04
N ASP A 20 -3.33 2.16 14.96
CA ASP A 20 -2.85 3.05 13.89
C ASP A 20 -2.84 2.32 12.53
N ILE A 21 -2.70 3.08 11.45
CA ILE A 21 -2.57 2.55 10.09
C ILE A 21 -1.37 3.23 9.44
N LEU A 22 -0.42 2.42 8.97
CA LEU A 22 0.71 2.88 8.18
C LEU A 22 0.42 2.63 6.70
N VAL A 23 0.61 3.66 5.87
CA VAL A 23 0.35 3.61 4.43
C VAL A 23 1.61 4.05 3.69
N GLU A 24 2.16 3.18 2.86
CA GLU A 24 3.38 3.47 2.08
C GLU A 24 3.24 3.06 0.61
N ASN A 25 3.81 3.88 -0.28
CA ASN A 25 3.96 3.51 -1.69
C ASN A 25 5.19 2.61 -1.83
N VAL A 26 4.97 1.40 -2.35
CA VAL A 26 5.97 0.36 -2.46
C VAL A 26 6.08 -0.13 -3.90
N HIS A 27 7.27 -0.62 -4.25
CA HIS A 27 7.48 -1.28 -5.53
C HIS A 27 6.88 -2.68 -5.51
N SER A 28 6.42 -3.15 -6.67
CA SER A 28 5.79 -4.47 -6.85
C SER A 28 6.63 -5.67 -6.38
N ASP A 29 7.95 -5.50 -6.31
CA ASP A 29 8.89 -6.54 -5.88
C ASP A 29 9.13 -6.56 -4.36
N LEU A 30 8.36 -5.78 -3.58
CA LEU A 30 8.51 -5.75 -2.13
C LEU A 30 8.08 -7.07 -1.50
N ASP A 31 9.02 -7.72 -0.83
CA ASP A 31 8.75 -8.84 0.06
C ASP A 31 8.15 -8.32 1.38
N ILE A 32 6.82 -8.44 1.50
CA ILE A 32 6.05 -8.04 2.67
C ILE A 32 6.53 -8.77 3.93
N GLU A 33 6.90 -10.05 3.84
CA GLU A 33 7.30 -10.85 5.01
C GLU A 33 8.59 -10.29 5.62
N THR A 34 9.59 -10.04 4.77
CA THR A 34 10.85 -9.40 5.19
C THR A 34 10.63 -7.97 5.69
N TYR A 35 9.70 -7.23 5.09
CA TYR A 35 9.36 -5.89 5.54
C TYR A 35 8.80 -5.91 6.98
N LEU A 36 7.76 -6.71 7.24
CA LEU A 36 7.12 -6.78 8.56
C LEU A 36 8.08 -7.25 9.66
N ASP A 37 8.94 -8.22 9.34
CA ASP A 37 9.94 -8.75 10.28
C ASP A 37 10.93 -7.65 10.72
N ARG A 38 11.38 -6.82 9.78
CA ARG A 38 12.29 -5.69 10.07
C ARG A 38 11.66 -4.64 10.98
N PHE A 39 10.37 -4.41 10.86
CA PHE A 39 9.69 -3.38 11.64
C PHE A 39 9.24 -3.86 13.02
N GLN A 40 9.40 -5.14 13.37
CA GLN A 40 8.91 -5.74 14.63
C GLN A 40 7.47 -5.30 14.95
N ASN A 41 6.69 -5.01 13.91
CA ASN A 41 5.39 -4.39 14.05
C ASN A 41 4.38 -5.47 14.42
N ASP A 42 3.61 -5.25 15.48
CA ASP A 42 2.40 -6.02 15.81
C ASP A 42 1.29 -5.72 14.78
N ALA A 43 1.56 -6.03 13.51
CA ALA A 43 0.62 -5.87 12.43
C ALA A 43 -0.54 -6.85 12.65
N LYS A 44 -1.75 -6.32 12.80
CA LYS A 44 -2.98 -7.11 12.84
C LYS A 44 -3.36 -7.60 11.45
N GLN A 45 -3.15 -6.75 10.45
CA GLN A 45 -3.52 -7.00 9.07
C GLN A 45 -2.62 -6.20 8.14
N VAL A 46 -2.34 -6.77 6.98
CA VAL A 46 -1.55 -6.13 5.92
C VAL A 46 -2.29 -6.29 4.61
N GLU A 47 -2.43 -5.20 3.88
CA GLU A 47 -3.03 -5.15 2.56
C GLU A 47 -2.02 -4.57 1.56
N LEU A 48 -1.92 -5.19 0.41
CA LEU A 48 -1.16 -4.67 -0.72
C LEU A 48 -2.14 -4.47 -1.86
N ILE A 49 -2.44 -3.21 -2.17
CA ILE A 49 -3.43 -2.84 -3.18
C ILE A 49 -2.77 -1.95 -4.25
N SER A 50 -3.43 -1.80 -5.39
CA SER A 50 -2.96 -0.85 -6.41
C SER A 50 -3.22 0.59 -5.96
N LEU A 51 -2.41 1.54 -6.42
CA LEU A 51 -2.66 2.97 -6.17
C LEU A 51 -4.05 3.42 -6.66
N GLY A 52 -4.54 2.84 -7.77
CA GLY A 52 -5.89 3.11 -8.28
C GLY A 52 -6.98 2.70 -7.27
N GLU A 53 -6.90 1.47 -6.75
CA GLU A 53 -7.85 0.96 -5.75
C GLU A 53 -7.78 1.76 -4.44
N PHE A 54 -6.60 2.19 -4.03
CA PHE A 54 -6.45 3.05 -2.84
C PHE A 54 -7.18 4.39 -3.02
N ASN A 55 -7.02 5.04 -4.18
CA ASN A 55 -7.69 6.31 -4.48
C ASN A 55 -9.21 6.14 -4.54
N GLU A 56 -9.71 5.06 -5.14
CA GLU A 56 -11.16 4.78 -5.17
C GLU A 56 -11.72 4.63 -3.75
N ARG A 57 -11.03 3.89 -2.86
CA ARG A 57 -11.45 3.75 -1.46
C ARG A 57 -11.41 5.08 -0.70
N LEU A 58 -10.40 5.92 -0.94
CA LEU A 58 -10.32 7.26 -0.36
C LEU A 58 -11.46 8.16 -0.83
N ASP A 59 -11.75 8.15 -2.13
CA ASP A 59 -12.82 8.95 -2.73
C ASP A 59 -14.18 8.52 -2.14
N ASP A 60 -14.44 7.21 -2.01
CA ASP A 60 -15.64 6.70 -1.35
C ASP A 60 -15.73 7.18 0.10
N MET A 61 -14.65 7.10 0.88
CA MET A 61 -14.64 7.58 2.27
C MET A 61 -14.90 9.09 2.39
N LEU A 62 -14.43 9.89 1.43
CA LEU A 62 -14.62 11.33 1.38
C LEU A 62 -16.02 11.73 0.89
N LEU A 63 -16.61 10.97 -0.05
CA LEU A 63 -17.97 11.17 -0.55
C LEU A 63 -19.05 10.89 0.51
N HIS A 64 -18.72 10.06 1.50
CA HIS A 64 -19.60 9.74 2.63
C HIS A 64 -19.52 10.72 3.81
N TYR A 65 -18.78 11.83 3.68
CA TYR A 65 -18.67 12.92 4.66
C TYR A 65 -19.43 14.18 4.24
#